data_AF-A0A0G0AVF7-F1
#
_entry.id   AF-A0A0G0AVF7-F1
#
_cell.length_a   1.000
_cell.length_b   1.000
_cell.length_c   1.000
_cell.angle_alpha   90.00
_cell.angle_beta   90.00
_cell.angle_gamma   90.00
#
_symmetry.space_group_name_H-M   'P 1'
#
loop_
_entity.id
_entity.type
_entity.pdbx_description
1 polymer ?
#
loop_
_entity_poly.entity_id
_entity_poly.type
_entity_poly.pdbx_seq_one_letter_code
_entity_poly.pdbx_strand_id
1 'polypeptide(L)'
;MKKKLIVLGSSVLSFMPFIASAQTTIQSMVATIGSILNTAIPVLIILGVLYFVYGVVMFVIASDEEAKTKGRNSMIYGIIGLVVIVAMWGLVGIVQRTFGIDSSYAPNVDLVPTFDQ
;
A
#
# COMPACT_ATOMS: atom_id res chain seq x y z
N MET A 1 21.76 -29.85 -34.06
CA MET A 1 20.51 -29.32 -33.47
C MET A 1 20.68 -28.02 -32.66
N LYS A 2 21.89 -27.54 -32.35
CA LYS A 2 22.12 -26.31 -31.55
C LYS A 2 21.83 -24.99 -32.29
N LYS A 3 21.88 -25.00 -33.63
CA LYS A 3 21.71 -23.81 -34.49
C LYS A 3 20.25 -23.29 -34.54
N LYS A 4 19.26 -24.15 -34.27
CA LYS A 4 17.84 -23.77 -34.28
C LYS A 4 17.42 -23.00 -33.02
N LEU A 5 18.14 -23.17 -31.90
CA LEU A 5 17.88 -22.47 -30.64
C LEU A 5 18.28 -20.98 -30.74
N ILE A 6 19.38 -20.69 -31.44
CA ILE A 6 19.85 -19.31 -31.67
C ILE A 6 18.93 -18.58 -32.66
N VAL A 7 18.46 -19.27 -33.71
CA VAL A 7 17.53 -18.69 -34.70
C VAL A 7 16.13 -18.44 -34.12
N LEU A 8 15.65 -19.30 -33.21
CA LEU A 8 14.43 -19.04 -32.43
C LEU A 8 14.60 -17.90 -31.41
N GLY A 9 15.80 -17.76 -30.83
CA GLY A 9 16.15 -16.63 -29.96
C GLY A 9 16.12 -15.28 -30.68
N SER A 10 16.65 -15.19 -31.89
CA SER A 10 16.62 -13.96 -32.70
C SER A 10 15.21 -13.52 -33.11
N SER A 11 14.28 -14.46 -33.31
CA SER A 11 12.88 -14.13 -33.60
C SER A 11 12.17 -13.51 -32.39
N VAL A 12 12.44 -14.01 -31.19
CA VAL A 12 11.85 -13.51 -29.93
C VAL A 12 12.43 -12.15 -29.52
N LEU A 13 13.73 -11.93 -29.76
CA LEU A 13 14.39 -10.64 -29.53
C LEU A 13 13.77 -9.50 -30.37
N SER A 14 13.30 -9.79 -31.59
CA SER A 14 12.60 -8.81 -32.43
C SER A 14 11.20 -8.44 -31.91
N PHE A 15 10.62 -9.25 -31.03
CA PHE A 15 9.35 -8.97 -30.34
C PHE A 15 9.53 -8.35 -28.94
N MET A 16 10.75 -8.29 -28.39
CA MET A 16 11.02 -7.57 -27.13
C MET A 16 10.60 -6.10 -27.13
N PRO A 17 10.77 -5.32 -28.22
CA PRO A 17 10.35 -3.92 -28.23
C PRO A 17 8.83 -3.77 -28.07
N PHE A 18 8.06 -4.73 -28.60
CA PHE A 18 6.60 -4.75 -28.49
C PHE A 18 6.12 -5.16 -27.09
N ILE A 19 6.83 -6.06 -26.40
CA ILE A 19 6.54 -6.40 -25.01
C ILE A 19 6.97 -5.27 -24.06
N ALA A 20 8.11 -4.64 -24.32
CA ALA A 20 8.60 -3.50 -23.55
C ALA A 20 7.68 -2.28 -23.68
N SER A 21 7.16 -2.01 -24.88
CA SER A 21 6.17 -0.93 -25.09
C SER A 21 4.83 -1.24 -24.43
N ALA A 22 4.36 -2.50 -24.45
CA ALA A 22 3.16 -2.92 -23.73
C ALA A 22 3.34 -2.85 -22.19
N GLN A 23 4.51 -3.18 -21.68
CA GLN A 23 4.84 -3.07 -20.25
C GLN A 23 4.81 -1.61 -19.78
N THR A 24 5.23 -0.68 -20.64
CA THR A 24 5.20 0.77 -20.32
C THR A 24 3.76 1.26 -20.10
N THR A 25 2.80 0.75 -20.89
CA THR A 25 1.37 1.05 -20.72
C THR A 25 0.77 0.44 -19.44
N ILE A 26 1.11 -0.81 -19.12
CA ILE A 26 0.65 -1.44 -17.87
C ILE A 26 1.26 -0.72 -16.66
N GLN A 27 2.56 -0.40 -16.71
CA GLN A 27 3.22 0.37 -15.65
C GLN A 27 2.64 1.76 -15.50
N SER A 28 2.30 2.46 -16.58
CA SER A 28 1.71 3.80 -16.49
C SER A 28 0.31 3.76 -15.89
N MET A 29 -0.50 2.75 -16.23
CA MET A 29 -1.82 2.51 -15.61
C MET A 29 -1.69 2.20 -14.12
N VAL A 30 -0.81 1.26 -13.75
CA VAL A 30 -0.55 0.89 -12.35
C VAL A 30 0.03 2.06 -11.57
N ALA A 31 0.92 2.86 -12.14
CA ALA A 31 1.48 4.05 -11.50
C ALA A 31 0.43 5.15 -11.33
N THR A 32 -0.45 5.35 -12.30
CA THR A 32 -1.56 6.33 -12.21
C THR A 32 -2.54 5.93 -11.11
N ILE A 33 -2.97 4.65 -11.11
CA ILE A 33 -3.83 4.10 -10.05
C ILE A 33 -3.11 4.17 -8.69
N GLY A 34 -1.83 3.81 -8.66
CA GLY A 34 -0.99 3.88 -7.46
C GLY A 34 -0.90 5.30 -6.91
N SER A 35 -0.76 6.33 -7.75
CA SER A 35 -0.72 7.74 -7.35
C SER A 35 -2.05 8.22 -6.77
N ILE A 36 -3.17 7.82 -7.39
CA ILE A 36 -4.52 8.11 -6.89
C ILE A 36 -4.73 7.44 -5.53
N LEU A 37 -4.38 6.16 -5.41
CA LEU A 37 -4.50 5.41 -4.16
C LEU A 37 -3.57 5.96 -3.07
N ASN A 38 -2.34 6.36 -3.41
CA ASN A 38 -1.40 6.96 -2.46
C ASN A 38 -1.93 8.27 -1.85
N THR A 39 -2.75 9.01 -2.61
CA THR A 39 -3.44 10.21 -2.11
C THR A 39 -4.75 9.89 -1.39
N ALA A 40 -5.51 8.91 -1.89
CA ALA A 40 -6.82 8.57 -1.34
C ALA A 40 -6.74 7.79 -0.02
N ILE A 41 -5.77 6.89 0.14
CA ILE A 41 -5.58 6.08 1.35
C ILE A 41 -5.39 6.93 2.61
N PRO A 42 -4.49 7.93 2.66
CA PRO A 42 -4.34 8.76 3.87
C PRO A 42 -5.63 9.52 4.21
N VAL A 43 -6.38 9.99 3.21
CA VAL A 43 -7.69 10.63 3.44
C VAL A 43 -8.70 9.65 4.04
N LEU A 44 -8.76 8.42 3.52
CA LEU A 44 -9.61 7.35 4.06
C LEU A 44 -9.23 6.97 5.49
N ILE A 45 -7.93 6.95 5.82
CA ILE A 45 -7.44 6.68 7.18
C ILE A 45 -7.90 7.79 8.13
N ILE A 46 -7.76 9.06 7.76
CA ILE A 46 -8.22 10.19 8.59
C ILE A 46 -9.71 10.08 8.86
N LEU A 47 -10.50 9.82 7.82
CA LEU A 47 -11.96 9.68 7.93
C LEU A 47 -12.35 8.46 8.78
N GLY A 48 -11.63 7.34 8.64
CA GLY A 48 -11.79 6.14 9.46
C GLY A 48 -11.46 6.38 10.93
N VAL A 49 -10.40 7.12 11.24
CA VAL A 49 -10.03 7.50 12.63
C VAL A 49 -11.11 8.40 13.25
N LEU A 50 -11.64 9.37 12.51
CA LEU A 50 -12.74 10.21 12.99
C LEU A 50 -13.99 9.39 13.32
N TYR A 51 -14.34 8.43 12.46
CA TYR A 51 -15.48 7.54 12.70
C TYR A 51 -15.27 6.61 13.90
N PHE A 52 -14.02 6.13 14.07
CA PHE A 52 -13.62 5.34 15.24
C PHE A 52 -13.78 6.13 16.54
N VAL A 53 -13.25 7.35 16.59
CA VAL A 53 -13.36 8.23 17.77
C VAL A 53 -14.82 8.54 18.09
N TYR A 54 -15.64 8.85 17.08
CA TYR A 54 -17.08 9.05 17.26
C TYR A 54 -17.79 7.81 17.85
N GLY A 55 -17.45 6.61 17.37
CA GLY A 55 -18.00 5.36 17.88
C GLY A 55 -17.65 5.11 19.36
N VAL A 56 -16.40 5.40 19.76
CA VAL A 56 -15.95 5.27 21.15
C VAL A 56 -16.64 6.29 22.06
N VAL A 57 -16.72 7.55 21.64
CA VAL A 57 -17.39 8.61 22.42
C VAL A 57 -18.86 8.25 22.64
N MET A 58 -19.56 7.81 21.60
CA MET A 58 -20.97 7.37 21.68
C MET A 58 -21.16 6.18 22.63
N PHE A 59 -20.20 5.26 22.70
CA PHE A 59 -20.24 4.13 23.63
C PHE A 59 -20.03 4.56 25.08
N VAL A 60 -19.12 5.51 25.35
CA VAL A 60 -18.79 5.95 26.71
C VAL A 60 -19.91 6.80 27.32
N ILE A 61 -20.60 7.64 26.54
CA ILE A 61 -21.70 8.49 27.03
C ILE A 61 -23.03 7.73 27.20
N ALA A 62 -23.12 6.52 26.65
CA ALA A 62 -24.34 5.71 26.70
C ALA A 62 -24.64 5.21 28.12
N SER A 63 -25.71 5.74 28.73
CA SER A 63 -26.08 5.46 30.13
C SER A 63 -27.33 4.57 30.29
N ASP A 64 -28.11 4.40 29.23
CA ASP A 64 -29.37 3.64 29.20
C ASP A 64 -29.16 2.22 28.61
N GLU A 65 -30.04 1.26 28.86
CA GLU A 65 -29.90 -0.14 28.44
C GLU A 65 -30.03 -0.29 26.90
N GLU A 66 -30.92 0.48 26.27
CA GLU A 66 -30.96 0.63 24.81
C GLU A 66 -29.71 1.33 24.28
N ALA A 67 -29.24 2.38 24.97
CA ALA A 67 -28.05 3.12 24.57
C ALA A 67 -26.78 2.25 24.68
N LYS A 68 -26.69 1.37 25.68
CA LYS A 68 -25.61 0.39 25.84
C LYS A 68 -25.55 -0.60 24.69
N THR A 69 -26.70 -1.07 24.23
CA THR A 69 -26.79 -2.00 23.10
C THR A 69 -26.33 -1.33 21.82
N LYS A 70 -26.77 -0.08 21.60
CA LYS A 70 -26.37 0.75 20.44
C LYS A 70 -24.88 1.12 20.49
N GLY A 71 -24.38 1.51 21.66
CA GLY A 71 -22.98 1.80 21.89
C GLY A 71 -22.09 0.59 21.69
N ARG A 72 -22.52 -0.60 22.13
CA ARG A 72 -21.78 -1.87 21.91
C ARG A 72 -21.62 -2.15 20.42
N ASN A 73 -22.69 -1.96 19.63
CA ASN A 73 -22.60 -2.11 18.18
C ASN A 73 -21.63 -1.08 17.57
N SER A 74 -21.70 0.19 17.96
CA SER A 74 -20.73 1.21 17.52
C SER A 74 -19.29 0.87 17.89
N MET A 75 -19.04 0.31 19.07
CA MET A 75 -17.72 -0.15 19.50
C MET A 75 -17.20 -1.29 18.61
N ILE A 76 -18.05 -2.27 18.28
CA ILE A 76 -17.71 -3.37 17.38
C ILE A 76 -17.37 -2.85 15.98
N TYR A 77 -18.17 -1.94 15.42
CA TYR A 77 -17.87 -1.32 14.12
C TYR A 77 -16.56 -0.52 14.14
N GLY A 78 -16.26 0.17 15.25
CA GLY A 78 -14.97 0.83 15.46
C GLY A 78 -13.79 -0.14 15.44
N ILE A 79 -13.88 -1.25 16.21
CA ILE A 79 -12.84 -2.28 16.26
C ILE A 79 -12.63 -2.91 14.88
N ILE A 80 -13.71 -3.23 14.17
CA ILE A 80 -13.64 -3.77 12.80
C ILE A 80 -12.90 -2.79 11.88
N GLY A 81 -13.21 -1.49 11.96
CA GLY A 81 -12.51 -0.46 11.19
C GLY A 81 -11.00 -0.42 11.48
N LEU A 82 -10.62 -0.51 12.76
CA LEU A 82 -9.21 -0.50 13.17
C LEU A 82 -8.47 -1.75 12.68
N VAL A 83 -9.09 -2.93 12.79
CA VAL A 83 -8.54 -4.20 12.29
C VAL A 83 -8.32 -4.15 10.78
N VAL A 84 -9.26 -3.60 10.00
CA VAL A 84 -9.12 -3.50 8.54
C VAL A 84 -7.95 -2.59 8.14
N ILE A 85 -7.78 -1.44 8.80
CA ILE A 85 -6.67 -0.52 8.51
C ILE A 85 -5.32 -1.19 8.80
N VAL A 86 -5.19 -1.86 9.97
CA VAL A 86 -3.96 -2.58 10.36
C VAL A 86 -3.69 -3.76 9.43
N ALA A 87 -4.72 -4.53 9.08
CA ALA A 87 -4.60 -5.67 8.16
C ALA A 87 -4.15 -5.24 6.76
N MET A 88 -4.62 -4.10 6.26
CA MET A 88 -4.19 -3.56 4.98
C MET A 88 -2.70 -3.19 4.98
N TRP A 89 -2.21 -2.55 6.05
CA TRP A 89 -0.76 -2.28 6.19
C TRP A 89 0.08 -3.54 6.34
N GLY A 90 -0.41 -4.54 7.09
CA GLY A 90 0.26 -5.83 7.21
C GLY A 90 0.38 -6.53 5.85
N LEU A 91 -0.69 -6.52 5.05
CA LEU A 91 -0.69 -7.09 3.70
C LEU A 91 0.24 -6.33 2.75
N VAL A 92 0.22 -5.00 2.76
CA VAL A 92 1.16 -4.18 1.99
C VAL A 92 2.61 -4.52 2.36
N GLY A 93 2.91 -4.65 3.66
CA GLY A 93 4.25 -5.02 4.13
C GLY A 93 4.69 -6.41 3.66
N ILE A 94 3.78 -7.40 3.64
CA ILE A 94 4.08 -8.74 3.10
C ILE A 94 4.37 -8.67 1.60
N VAL A 95 3.56 -7.92 0.84
CA VAL A 95 3.77 -7.72 -0.60
C VAL A 95 5.12 -7.04 -0.86
N GLN A 96 5.43 -5.97 -0.14
CA GLN A 96 6.72 -5.27 -0.26
C GLN A 96 7.90 -6.21 -0.02
N ARG A 97 7.87 -7.00 1.06
CA ARG A 97 8.92 -7.99 1.37
C ARG A 97 9.02 -9.10 0.33
N THR A 98 7.88 -9.54 -0.22
CA THR A 98 7.83 -10.62 -1.22
C THR A 98 8.44 -10.19 -2.56
N PHE A 99 8.23 -8.93 -2.95
CA PHE A 99 8.78 -8.36 -4.18
C PHE A 99 10.12 -7.63 -3.98
N GLY A 100 10.69 -7.65 -2.77
CA GLY A 100 11.97 -6.99 -2.46
C GLY A 100 11.91 -5.46 -2.58
N ILE A 101 10.72 -4.88 -2.44
CA ILE A 101 10.49 -3.43 -2.44
C ILE A 101 10.71 -2.94 -1.01
N ASP A 102 11.92 -3.13 -0.48
CA ASP A 102 12.30 -2.49 0.77
C ASP A 102 12.67 -1.05 0.42
N SER A 103 11.77 -0.12 0.73
CA SER A 103 12.08 1.30 0.84
C SER A 103 13.07 1.49 1.99
N SER A 104 14.31 1.08 1.80
CA SER A 104 15.43 1.54 2.61
C SER A 104 15.56 3.04 2.33
N TYR A 105 14.77 3.83 3.07
CA TYR A 105 15.24 5.10 3.56
C TYR A 105 16.45 4.78 4.43
N ALA A 106 17.59 4.50 3.79
CA ALA A 106 18.86 4.79 4.41
C ALA A 106 18.85 6.32 4.52
N PRO A 107 18.77 6.91 5.73
CA PRO A 107 19.16 8.29 5.84
C PRO A 107 20.62 8.31 5.35
N ASN A 108 20.88 9.01 4.25
CA ASN A 108 22.23 9.46 3.96
C ASN A 108 22.59 10.39 5.13
N VAL A 109 23.09 9.79 6.22
CA VAL A 109 23.82 10.54 7.22
C VAL A 109 25.17 10.81 6.57
N ASP A 110 25.21 11.92 5.83
CA ASP A 110 26.45 12.63 5.57
C ASP A 110 27.07 12.92 6.95
N LEU A 111 27.95 12.03 7.37
CA LEU A 111 28.91 12.31 8.41
C LEU A 111 29.89 13.32 7.80
N VAL A 112 29.52 14.60 7.93
CA VAL A 112 30.33 15.82 7.88
C VAL A 112 31.81 15.53 8.23
N PRO A 113 32.82 16.30 7.76
CA PRO A 113 33.21 16.68 6.39
C PRO A 113 34.72 16.41 6.19
N THR A 114 35.18 15.74 5.14
CA THR A 114 36.63 15.73 4.86
C THR A 114 36.99 16.98 4.08
N PHE A 115 37.46 18.01 4.81
CA PHE A 115 38.28 19.06 4.23
C PHE A 115 39.59 18.40 3.78
N ASP A 116 39.65 18.07 2.50
CA ASP A 116 40.90 17.77 1.79
C ASP A 116 41.78 19.02 1.87
N GLN A 117 43.01 18.87 2.36
CA GLN A 117 44.00 19.95 2.47
C GLN A 117 44.76 20.13 1.17
#